data_AF-A0A6J2PYH6-F1
#
_entry.id   AF-A0A6J2PYH6-F1
#
_cell.length_a   1.000
_cell.length_b   1.000
_cell.length_c   1.000
_cell.angle_alpha   90.00
_cell.angle_beta   90.00
_cell.angle_gamma   90.00
#
_symmetry.space_group_name_H-M   'P 1'
#
loop_
_entity.id
_entity.type
_entity.pdbx_description
1 polymer ?
#
loop_
_entity_poly.entity_id
_entity_poly.type
_entity_poly.pdbx_seq_one_letter_code
_entity_poly.pdbx_strand_id
1 'polypeptide(L)'
;MLYWKGRFLEQPVTDFCSVIKTNSTGPVEKQENYFLLCDVLPEDRVLREKLQQKRLEEVLEQQQQERDDCSFQRLCMFCSEDFTGNRSSLLNHMAREHSFSIGLPDNIVYCTQFLNTLQSKLDNLQCLYCEKTFRDKTTLKDHMRKKAHRRINANNSEYDRFYVINYLELGKTWEEVQSEDDRELVDNEDDDWSDWQAHPLSVVCLFCHHQSETMDQIYTHMKEAHGFDLHKLRTELNLRFYQQVKLVNFIRRQIHQSRCYGCQEKFGCRDDVLRHIVAEGHVMKLPDVSTWNQPQYYFPTYENDGLLCTLSDSDDEGSDETNHSEDVPVIAEDISNLRALKQSSVLNQLLKSRGSCR
;
A
#
# COMPACT_ATOMS: atom_id res chain seq x y z
N MET A 1 -9.51 -30.46 22.97
CA MET A 1 -10.51 -31.45 23.44
C MET A 1 -10.12 -32.17 24.73
N LEU A 2 -8.86 -32.58 24.94
CA LEU A 2 -8.45 -33.31 26.15
C LEU A 2 -8.61 -32.50 27.45
N TYR A 3 -8.28 -31.19 27.43
CA TYR A 3 -8.43 -30.29 28.59
C TYR A 3 -9.88 -30.24 29.10
N TRP A 4 -10.82 -29.83 28.24
CA TRP A 4 -12.24 -29.72 28.61
C TRP A 4 -12.87 -31.07 28.97
N LYS A 5 -12.45 -32.16 28.33
CA LYS A 5 -12.93 -33.50 28.69
C LYS A 5 -12.62 -33.86 30.14
N GLY A 6 -11.47 -33.44 30.68
CA GLY A 6 -11.13 -33.60 32.10
C GLY A 6 -11.94 -32.67 32.99
N ARG A 7 -12.02 -31.38 32.63
CA ARG A 7 -12.71 -30.37 33.44
C ARG A 7 -14.22 -30.62 33.57
N PHE A 8 -14.86 -31.11 32.51
CA PHE A 8 -16.28 -31.51 32.54
C PHE A 8 -16.57 -32.74 33.40
N LEU A 9 -15.55 -33.53 33.78
CA LEU A 9 -15.70 -34.64 34.72
C LEU A 9 -15.55 -34.17 36.18
N GLU A 10 -14.88 -33.04 36.42
CA GLU A 10 -14.60 -32.50 37.75
C GLU A 10 -15.73 -31.62 38.29
N GLN A 11 -16.34 -30.81 37.42
CA GLN A 11 -17.34 -29.81 37.79
C GLN A 11 -18.47 -29.72 36.75
N PRO A 12 -19.65 -29.19 37.13
CA PRO A 12 -20.79 -29.02 36.23
C PRO A 12 -20.44 -28.15 35.02
N VAL A 13 -20.97 -28.52 33.85
CA VAL A 13 -20.72 -27.81 32.58
C VAL A 13 -21.21 -26.34 32.63
N THR A 14 -22.14 -26.00 33.52
CA THR A 14 -22.62 -24.63 33.77
C THR A 14 -21.54 -23.67 34.26
N ASP A 15 -20.47 -24.19 34.86
CA ASP A 15 -19.41 -23.38 35.46
C ASP A 15 -18.36 -22.96 34.41
N PHE A 16 -18.37 -23.65 33.26
CA PHE A 16 -17.41 -23.47 32.16
C PHE A 16 -18.06 -23.05 30.84
N CYS A 17 -19.37 -23.16 30.72
CA CYS A 17 -20.12 -22.84 29.50
C CYS A 17 -21.23 -21.84 29.79
N SER A 18 -21.37 -20.85 28.93
CA SER A 18 -22.53 -19.96 28.92
C SER A 18 -23.79 -20.75 28.56
N VAL A 19 -24.85 -20.59 29.34
CA VAL A 19 -26.13 -21.29 29.13
C VAL A 19 -27.05 -20.43 28.27
N ILE A 20 -27.37 -20.91 27.08
CA ILE A 20 -28.34 -20.31 26.18
C ILE A 20 -29.64 -21.11 26.27
N LYS A 21 -30.74 -20.46 26.68
CA LYS A 21 -32.06 -21.08 26.72
C LYS A 21 -32.81 -20.80 25.42
N THR A 22 -33.19 -21.83 24.69
CA THR A 22 -34.15 -21.69 23.58
C THR A 22 -35.58 -21.63 24.12
N ASN A 23 -36.45 -20.85 23.47
CA ASN A 23 -37.84 -20.63 23.89
C ASN A 23 -38.00 -20.13 25.34
N SER A 24 -37.26 -19.09 25.73
CA SER A 24 -37.35 -18.46 27.05
C SER A 24 -38.76 -17.99 27.47
N THR A 25 -39.70 -17.88 26.52
CA THR A 25 -41.12 -17.54 26.74
C THR A 25 -42.10 -18.72 26.50
N GLY A 26 -41.61 -19.91 26.13
CA GLY A 26 -42.44 -21.09 25.85
C GLY A 26 -42.67 -22.00 27.06
N PRO A 27 -43.56 -23.01 26.95
CA PRO A 27 -43.81 -23.99 28.01
C PRO A 27 -42.51 -24.66 28.47
N VAL A 28 -42.38 -24.91 29.77
CA VAL A 28 -41.15 -25.46 30.40
C VAL A 28 -40.67 -26.75 29.71
N GLU A 29 -41.60 -27.55 29.19
CA GLU A 29 -41.32 -28.81 28.47
C GLU A 29 -40.62 -28.64 27.11
N LYS A 30 -40.57 -27.41 26.56
CA LYS A 30 -39.94 -27.09 25.26
C LYS A 30 -38.72 -26.18 25.38
N GLN A 31 -38.26 -25.93 26.60
CA GLN A 31 -37.07 -25.14 26.87
C GLN A 31 -35.85 -26.06 26.83
N GLU A 32 -34.94 -25.84 25.88
CA GLU A 32 -33.67 -26.58 25.80
C GLU A 32 -32.52 -25.66 26.23
N ASN A 33 -31.60 -26.21 27.02
CA ASN A 33 -30.38 -25.50 27.44
C ASN A 33 -29.24 -25.90 26.49
N TYR A 34 -28.70 -24.92 25.77
CA TYR A 34 -27.46 -25.06 24.99
C TYR A 34 -26.30 -24.50 25.80
N PHE A 35 -25.21 -25.25 25.88
CA PHE A 35 -24.00 -24.86 26.60
C PHE A 35 -22.93 -24.44 25.60
N LEU A 36 -22.53 -23.17 25.63
CA LEU A 36 -21.53 -22.60 24.74
C LEU A 36 -20.23 -22.31 25.49
N LEU A 37 -19.14 -22.93 25.06
CA LEU A 37 -17.78 -22.52 25.42
C LEU A 37 -17.49 -21.18 24.72
N CYS A 38 -17.35 -20.12 25.51
CA CYS A 38 -17.01 -18.80 25.01
C CYS A 38 -16.02 -18.10 25.94
N ASP A 39 -15.37 -17.09 25.35
CA ASP A 39 -14.41 -16.16 25.95
C ASP A 39 -14.98 -15.29 27.08
N VAL A 40 -16.30 -15.35 27.33
CA VAL A 40 -16.96 -14.65 28.45
C VAL A 40 -16.46 -15.17 29.80
N LEU A 41 -16.06 -16.45 29.88
CA LEU A 41 -15.55 -17.04 31.12
C LEU A 41 -14.02 -16.98 31.17
N PRO A 42 -13.42 -16.56 32.31
CA PRO A 42 -11.97 -16.34 32.41
C PRO A 42 -11.13 -17.57 32.08
N GLU A 43 -11.60 -18.77 32.46
CA GLU A 43 -10.85 -20.01 32.24
C GLU A 43 -10.76 -20.38 30.76
N ASP A 44 -11.86 -20.25 30.00
CA ASP A 44 -11.85 -20.54 28.55
C ASP A 44 -11.06 -19.49 27.79
N ARG A 45 -11.15 -18.21 28.19
CA ARG A 45 -10.33 -17.14 27.61
C ARG A 45 -8.83 -17.42 27.78
N VAL A 46 -8.38 -17.66 29.01
CA VAL A 46 -6.96 -17.95 29.32
C VAL A 46 -6.47 -19.20 28.60
N LEU A 47 -7.31 -20.24 28.50
CA LEU A 47 -6.96 -21.44 27.75
C LEU A 47 -6.79 -21.16 26.25
N ARG A 48 -7.71 -20.39 25.64
CA ARG A 48 -7.63 -20.01 24.22
C ARG A 48 -6.38 -19.16 23.95
N GLU A 49 -6.12 -18.16 24.77
CA GLU A 49 -4.91 -17.31 24.70
C GLU A 49 -3.65 -18.17 24.79
N LYS A 50 -3.57 -19.09 25.75
CA LYS A 50 -2.42 -19.98 25.91
C LYS A 50 -2.22 -20.93 24.72
N LEU A 51 -3.30 -21.51 24.20
CA LEU A 51 -3.24 -22.39 23.03
C LEU A 51 -2.86 -21.62 21.76
N GLN A 52 -3.34 -20.39 21.62
CA GLN A 52 -2.97 -19.52 20.52
C GLN A 52 -1.50 -19.12 20.62
N GLN A 53 -1.03 -18.64 21.76
CA GLN A 53 0.37 -18.26 21.97
C GLN A 53 1.30 -19.42 21.60
N LYS A 54 1.00 -20.62 22.11
CA LYS A 54 1.76 -21.82 21.77
C LYS A 54 1.76 -22.09 20.25
N ARG A 55 0.62 -21.93 19.60
CA ARG A 55 0.50 -22.12 18.15
C ARG A 55 1.27 -21.05 17.37
N LEU A 56 1.24 -19.80 17.83
CA LEU A 56 1.98 -18.70 17.23
C LEU A 56 3.48 -18.94 17.34
N GLU A 57 3.97 -19.36 18.51
CA GLU A 57 5.37 -19.76 18.71
C GLU A 57 5.79 -20.87 17.73
N GLU A 58 4.99 -21.94 17.60
CA GLU A 58 5.23 -23.02 16.64
C GLU A 58 5.28 -22.51 15.18
N VAL A 59 4.37 -21.59 14.82
CA VAL A 59 4.30 -21.02 13.46
C VAL A 59 5.47 -20.11 13.16
N LEU A 60 5.90 -19.28 14.11
CA LEU A 60 7.07 -18.41 13.96
C LEU A 60 8.37 -19.21 13.89
N GLU A 61 8.49 -20.29 14.67
CA GLU A 61 9.63 -21.21 14.56
C GLU A 61 9.67 -21.88 13.18
N GLN A 62 8.53 -22.35 12.68
CA GLN A 62 8.41 -22.89 11.33
C GLN A 62 8.76 -21.85 10.26
N GLN A 63 8.30 -20.61 10.42
CA GLN A 63 8.60 -19.51 9.51
C GLN A 63 10.11 -19.26 9.45
N GLN A 64 10.78 -19.19 10.60
CA GLN A 64 12.22 -18.99 10.68
C GLN A 64 12.98 -20.15 10.05
N GLN A 65 12.57 -21.39 10.32
CA GLN A 65 13.16 -22.57 9.67
C GLN A 65 13.03 -22.49 8.14
N GLU A 66 11.88 -22.08 7.60
CA GLU A 66 11.67 -21.91 6.17
C GLU A 66 12.41 -20.69 5.57
N ARG A 67 12.80 -19.71 6.39
CA ARG A 67 13.66 -18.59 5.95
C ARG A 67 15.12 -19.03 5.81
N ASP A 68 15.59 -19.83 6.75
CA ASP A 68 16.97 -20.32 6.78
C ASP A 68 17.19 -21.55 5.91
N ASP A 69 16.11 -22.22 5.47
CA ASP A 69 16.19 -23.37 4.58
C ASP A 69 16.80 -23.01 3.22
N CYS A 70 17.91 -23.70 2.92
CA CYS A 70 18.64 -23.63 1.65
C CYS A 70 18.54 -24.93 0.85
N SER A 71 17.79 -25.92 1.35
CA SER A 71 17.59 -27.22 0.72
C SER A 71 16.32 -27.30 -0.12
N PHE A 72 15.58 -26.19 -0.24
CA PHE A 72 14.35 -26.15 -1.01
C PHE A 72 14.64 -26.45 -2.49
N GLN A 73 13.94 -27.43 -3.04
CA GLN A 73 14.00 -27.77 -4.45
C GLN A 73 12.59 -28.01 -5.00
N ARG A 74 12.18 -27.22 -6.00
CA ARG A 74 10.87 -27.39 -6.63
C ARG A 74 10.83 -26.80 -8.04
N LEU A 75 10.05 -27.42 -8.92
CA LEU A 75 9.71 -26.88 -10.24
C LEU A 75 8.59 -25.83 -10.12
N CYS A 76 8.64 -24.80 -10.95
CA CYS A 76 7.53 -23.86 -11.08
C CYS A 76 6.29 -24.56 -11.65
N MET A 77 5.11 -24.23 -11.11
CA MET A 77 3.84 -24.86 -11.52
C MET A 77 3.35 -24.39 -12.91
N PHE A 78 3.87 -23.26 -13.39
CA PHE A 78 3.41 -22.61 -14.61
C PHE A 78 4.39 -22.77 -15.80
N CYS A 79 5.69 -22.87 -15.52
CA CYS A 79 6.77 -23.06 -16.49
C CYS A 79 7.59 -24.34 -16.20
N SER A 80 8.74 -24.49 -16.84
CA SER A 80 9.63 -25.67 -16.70
C SER A 80 10.93 -25.35 -15.96
N GLU A 81 11.01 -24.18 -15.32
CA GLU A 81 12.18 -23.78 -14.55
C GLU A 81 12.21 -24.49 -13.19
N ASP A 82 13.41 -24.92 -12.81
CA ASP A 82 13.73 -25.50 -11.50
C ASP A 82 14.33 -24.46 -10.56
N PHE A 83 13.88 -24.50 -9.31
CA PHE A 83 14.36 -23.61 -8.26
C PHE A 83 14.98 -24.44 -7.17
N THR A 84 16.24 -24.15 -6.84
CA THR A 84 17.00 -24.72 -5.73
C THR A 84 17.45 -23.61 -4.78
N GLY A 85 17.62 -23.91 -3.50
CA GLY A 85 18.10 -22.96 -2.50
C GLY A 85 16.99 -22.54 -1.56
N ASN A 86 16.55 -21.28 -1.64
CA ASN A 86 15.49 -20.74 -0.79
C ASN A 86 14.15 -20.61 -1.54
N ARG A 87 13.05 -20.87 -0.82
CA ARG A 87 11.67 -20.76 -1.33
C ARG A 87 11.32 -19.40 -1.94
N SER A 88 11.94 -18.32 -1.46
CA SER A 88 11.73 -16.95 -1.95
C SER A 88 12.01 -16.83 -3.46
N SER A 89 12.99 -17.57 -3.98
CA SER A 89 13.35 -17.55 -5.40
C SER A 89 12.18 -17.99 -6.29
N LEU A 90 11.51 -19.09 -5.92
CA LEU A 90 10.35 -19.59 -6.65
C LEU A 90 9.17 -18.63 -6.56
N LEU A 91 8.87 -18.13 -5.36
CA LEU A 91 7.73 -17.22 -5.14
C LEU A 91 7.91 -15.88 -5.88
N ASN A 92 9.12 -15.34 -5.85
CA ASN A 92 9.47 -14.12 -6.59
C ASN A 92 9.42 -14.33 -8.11
N HIS A 93 9.85 -15.49 -8.59
CA HIS A 93 9.71 -15.86 -10.01
C HIS A 93 8.23 -15.94 -10.41
N MET A 94 7.37 -16.61 -9.64
CA MET A 94 5.93 -16.68 -9.89
C MET A 94 5.29 -15.30 -9.97
N ALA A 95 5.70 -14.38 -9.08
CA ALA A 95 5.21 -13.00 -9.08
C ALA A 95 5.72 -12.18 -10.28
N ARG A 96 6.99 -12.33 -10.70
CA ARG A 96 7.58 -11.53 -11.79
C ARG A 96 7.25 -12.07 -13.17
N GLU A 97 7.56 -13.34 -13.44
CA GLU A 97 7.45 -13.95 -14.77
C GLU A 97 6.03 -14.40 -15.12
N HIS A 98 5.23 -14.73 -14.10
CA HIS A 98 3.86 -15.20 -14.31
C HIS A 98 2.81 -14.20 -13.81
N SER A 99 3.26 -13.10 -13.22
CA SER A 99 2.39 -12.12 -12.57
C SER A 99 1.41 -12.77 -11.59
N PHE A 100 1.79 -13.90 -10.98
CA PHE A 100 0.98 -14.67 -10.06
C PHE A 100 1.49 -14.46 -8.64
N SER A 101 0.81 -13.60 -7.88
CA SER A 101 1.22 -13.24 -6.53
C SER A 101 0.33 -13.93 -5.51
N ILE A 102 0.96 -14.65 -4.57
CA ILE A 102 0.31 -15.29 -3.42
C ILE A 102 0.73 -14.64 -2.09
N GLY A 103 1.41 -13.49 -2.14
CA GLY A 103 1.96 -12.80 -0.97
C GLY A 103 3.49 -12.84 -0.93
N LEU A 104 4.06 -12.09 0.02
CA LEU A 104 5.50 -12.06 0.26
C LEU A 104 5.99 -13.41 0.80
N PRO A 105 7.19 -13.89 0.40
CA PRO A 105 7.77 -15.12 0.94
C PRO A 105 7.78 -15.13 2.47
N ASP A 106 8.12 -14.00 3.07
CA ASP A 106 8.22 -13.85 4.52
C ASP A 106 6.87 -14.06 5.22
N ASN A 107 5.75 -13.69 4.60
CA ASN A 107 4.43 -13.78 5.24
C ASN A 107 3.78 -15.17 5.10
N ILE A 108 4.43 -16.08 4.39
CA ILE A 108 3.93 -17.43 4.11
C ILE A 108 4.60 -18.43 5.06
N VAL A 109 3.82 -19.34 5.62
CA VAL A 109 4.25 -20.49 6.43
C VAL A 109 3.74 -21.80 5.86
N TYR A 110 4.43 -22.89 6.16
CA TYR A 110 4.15 -24.21 5.59
C TYR A 110 4.20 -24.17 4.06
N CYS A 111 5.19 -23.48 3.49
CA CYS A 111 5.26 -23.15 2.07
C CYS A 111 5.16 -24.39 1.16
N THR A 112 5.83 -25.48 1.52
CA THR A 112 5.77 -26.74 0.78
C THR A 112 4.35 -27.32 0.73
N GLN A 113 3.63 -27.28 1.85
CA GLN A 113 2.23 -27.72 1.91
C GLN A 113 1.34 -26.79 1.10
N PHE A 114 1.56 -25.48 1.17
CA PHE A 114 0.79 -24.51 0.41
C PHE A 114 0.92 -24.73 -1.09
N LEU A 115 2.15 -24.86 -1.59
CA LEU A 115 2.43 -25.14 -2.99
C LEU A 115 1.87 -26.51 -3.42
N ASN A 116 1.84 -27.51 -2.54
CA ASN A 116 1.19 -28.80 -2.82
C ASN A 116 -0.33 -28.66 -2.97
N THR A 117 -0.97 -27.86 -2.12
CA THR A 117 -2.41 -27.58 -2.23
C THR A 117 -2.73 -26.86 -3.55
N LEU A 118 -1.94 -25.86 -3.92
CA LEU A 118 -2.12 -25.14 -5.19
C LEU A 118 -1.89 -26.05 -6.40
N GLN A 119 -0.83 -26.87 -6.38
CA GLN A 119 -0.54 -27.83 -7.44
C GLN A 119 -1.68 -28.85 -7.60
N SER A 120 -2.19 -29.39 -6.49
CA SER A 120 -3.33 -30.32 -6.50
C SER A 120 -4.58 -29.70 -7.11
N LYS A 121 -4.88 -28.44 -6.80
CA LYS A 121 -6.01 -27.71 -7.42
C LYS A 121 -5.80 -27.52 -8.93
N LEU A 122 -4.58 -27.21 -9.37
CA LEU A 122 -4.27 -27.11 -10.80
C LEU A 122 -4.35 -28.46 -11.52
N ASP A 123 -3.93 -29.55 -10.88
CA ASP A 123 -4.00 -30.92 -11.42
C ASP A 123 -5.45 -31.41 -11.50
N ASN A 124 -6.31 -31.00 -10.57
CA ASN A 124 -7.77 -31.16 -10.63
C ASN A 124 -8.46 -30.21 -11.62
N LEU A 125 -7.69 -29.49 -12.44
CA LEU A 125 -8.17 -28.54 -13.44
C LEU A 125 -9.04 -27.43 -12.84
N GLN A 126 -8.78 -27.05 -11.59
CA GLN A 126 -9.50 -26.00 -10.87
C GLN A 126 -8.74 -24.67 -10.94
N CYS A 127 -9.45 -23.57 -11.21
CA CYS A 127 -8.89 -22.23 -11.15
C CYS A 127 -8.69 -21.77 -9.70
N LEU A 128 -7.49 -21.29 -9.37
CA LEU A 128 -7.13 -20.87 -8.01
C LEU A 128 -7.87 -19.60 -7.53
N TYR A 129 -8.40 -18.78 -8.45
CA TYR A 129 -9.11 -17.54 -8.14
C TYR A 129 -10.63 -17.71 -8.08
N CYS A 130 -11.23 -18.27 -9.12
CA CYS A 130 -12.69 -18.39 -9.23
C CYS A 130 -13.23 -19.78 -8.90
N GLU A 131 -12.34 -20.73 -8.57
CA GLU A 131 -12.65 -22.09 -8.13
C GLU A 131 -13.44 -22.96 -9.11
N LYS A 132 -13.64 -22.47 -10.34
CA LYS A 132 -14.27 -23.22 -11.43
C LYS A 132 -13.34 -24.33 -11.92
N THR A 133 -13.92 -25.48 -12.22
CA THR A 133 -13.23 -26.62 -12.83
C THR A 133 -13.34 -26.56 -14.36
N PHE A 134 -12.32 -27.08 -15.03
CA PHE A 134 -12.18 -27.04 -16.48
C PHE A 134 -11.96 -28.44 -17.04
N ARG A 135 -12.24 -28.61 -18.34
CA ARG A 135 -12.10 -29.91 -19.02
C ARG A 135 -10.64 -30.31 -19.26
N ASP A 136 -9.77 -29.33 -19.55
CA ASP A 136 -8.38 -29.56 -19.95
C ASP A 136 -7.43 -28.49 -19.40
N LYS A 137 -6.17 -28.84 -19.17
CA LYS A 137 -5.11 -27.92 -18.68
C LYS A 137 -4.90 -26.71 -19.59
N THR A 138 -5.06 -26.89 -20.90
CA THR A 138 -4.98 -25.78 -21.88
C THR A 138 -6.10 -24.77 -21.66
N THR A 139 -7.34 -25.25 -21.50
CA THR A 139 -8.50 -24.38 -21.26
C THR A 139 -8.42 -23.62 -19.93
N LEU A 140 -7.88 -24.25 -18.89
CA LEU A 140 -7.62 -23.61 -17.60
C LEU A 140 -6.56 -22.50 -17.73
N LYS A 141 -5.43 -22.77 -18.39
CA LYS A 141 -4.36 -21.78 -18.60
C LYS A 141 -4.87 -20.58 -19.42
N ASP A 142 -5.65 -20.84 -20.46
CA ASP A 142 -6.25 -19.80 -21.29
C ASP A 142 -7.26 -18.95 -20.51
N HIS A 143 -8.07 -19.60 -19.67
CA HIS A 143 -9.01 -18.93 -18.79
C HIS A 143 -8.29 -17.99 -17.80
N MET A 144 -7.26 -18.49 -17.12
CA MET A 144 -6.49 -17.70 -16.15
C MET A 144 -5.79 -16.51 -16.80
N ARG A 145 -5.26 -16.69 -18.02
CA ARG A 145 -4.64 -15.62 -18.80
C ARG A 145 -5.64 -14.57 -19.27
N LYS A 146 -6.74 -14.97 -19.92
CA LYS A 146 -7.74 -14.06 -20.50
C LYS A 146 -8.50 -13.27 -19.44
N LYS A 147 -8.79 -13.87 -18.28
CA LYS A 147 -9.49 -13.21 -17.17
C LYS A 147 -8.56 -12.58 -16.14
N ALA A 148 -7.25 -12.62 -16.37
CA ALA A 148 -6.24 -12.14 -15.44
C ALA A 148 -6.44 -12.66 -14.00
N HIS A 149 -6.80 -13.94 -13.86
CA HIS A 149 -6.88 -14.62 -12.57
C HIS A 149 -5.48 -14.94 -12.05
N ARG A 150 -4.83 -13.88 -11.58
CA ARG A 150 -3.42 -13.81 -11.18
C ARG A 150 -3.22 -13.94 -9.66
N ARG A 151 -4.31 -14.11 -8.92
CA ARG A 151 -4.32 -14.24 -7.45
C ARG A 151 -5.07 -15.50 -7.05
N ILE A 152 -4.92 -15.90 -5.80
CA ILE A 152 -5.79 -16.91 -5.18
C ILE A 152 -7.11 -16.27 -4.75
N ASN A 153 -8.13 -17.09 -4.53
CA ASN A 153 -9.39 -16.64 -3.96
C ASN A 153 -9.17 -16.15 -2.52
N ALA A 154 -9.38 -14.86 -2.27
CA ALA A 154 -9.26 -14.24 -0.95
C ALA A 154 -10.29 -14.79 0.05
N ASN A 155 -11.47 -15.16 -0.44
CA ASN A 155 -12.58 -15.62 0.40
C ASN A 155 -12.46 -17.10 0.80
N ASN A 156 -11.39 -17.80 0.37
CA ASN A 156 -11.22 -19.21 0.66
C ASN A 156 -10.37 -19.40 1.93
N SER A 157 -11.05 -19.70 3.04
CA SER A 157 -10.43 -19.89 4.35
C SER A 157 -9.51 -21.10 4.47
N GLU A 158 -9.48 -21.99 3.48
CA GLU A 158 -8.49 -23.07 3.42
C GLU A 158 -7.06 -22.52 3.32
N TYR A 159 -6.90 -21.34 2.69
CA TYR A 159 -5.59 -20.73 2.52
C TYR A 159 -5.12 -19.93 3.74
N ASP A 160 -6.03 -19.54 4.64
CA ASP A 160 -5.72 -18.69 5.79
C ASP A 160 -4.61 -19.29 6.67
N ARG A 161 -4.58 -20.62 6.79
CA ARG A 161 -3.56 -21.36 7.55
C ARG A 161 -2.13 -21.19 7.04
N PHE A 162 -1.94 -20.67 5.84
CA PHE A 162 -0.61 -20.49 5.23
C PHE A 162 -0.06 -19.07 5.42
N TYR A 163 -0.84 -18.16 6.02
CA TYR A 163 -0.45 -16.78 6.24
C TYR A 163 -0.20 -16.50 7.72
N VAL A 164 0.98 -15.96 8.03
CA VAL A 164 1.41 -15.67 9.41
C VAL A 164 0.48 -14.69 10.11
N ILE A 165 -0.06 -13.71 9.39
CA ILE A 165 -0.96 -12.69 9.92
C ILE A 165 -2.20 -13.29 10.61
N ASN A 166 -2.70 -14.44 10.12
CA ASN A 166 -3.86 -15.13 10.70
C ASN A 166 -3.56 -15.82 12.05
N TYR A 167 -2.32 -15.79 12.52
CA TYR A 167 -1.92 -16.34 13.81
C TYR A 167 -1.65 -15.26 14.86
N LEU A 168 -1.51 -13.99 14.47
CA LEU A 168 -1.14 -12.88 15.34
C LEU A 168 -2.28 -12.50 16.31
N GLU A 169 -3.52 -12.45 15.84
CA GLU A 169 -4.64 -11.95 16.65
C GLU A 169 -5.75 -13.00 16.88
N LEU A 170 -6.24 -13.08 18.12
CA LEU A 170 -7.22 -14.09 18.52
C LEU A 170 -8.58 -13.77 17.89
N GLY A 171 -9.00 -14.59 16.94
CA GLY A 171 -10.35 -14.50 16.38
C GLY A 171 -10.54 -13.40 15.34
N LYS A 172 -9.45 -12.78 14.85
CA LYS A 172 -9.50 -11.88 13.72
C LYS A 172 -8.98 -12.54 12.45
N THR A 173 -9.67 -12.34 11.33
CA THR A 173 -9.18 -12.74 10.01
C THR A 173 -8.16 -11.72 9.49
N TRP A 174 -7.33 -12.10 8.52
CA TRP A 174 -6.44 -11.15 7.84
C TRP A 174 -7.19 -9.93 7.26
N GLU A 175 -8.47 -10.10 6.87
CA GLU A 175 -9.33 -9.01 6.42
C GLU A 175 -9.63 -8.01 7.55
N GLU A 176 -9.88 -8.51 8.76
CA GLU A 176 -10.15 -7.71 9.94
C GLU A 176 -8.88 -7.00 10.42
N VAL A 177 -7.74 -7.71 10.48
CA VAL A 177 -6.43 -7.15 10.86
C VAL A 177 -6.00 -6.06 9.87
N GLN A 178 -6.13 -6.30 8.56
CA GLN A 178 -5.81 -5.29 7.55
C GLN A 178 -6.74 -4.06 7.64
N SER A 179 -8.01 -4.26 7.98
CA SER A 179 -8.97 -3.17 8.14
C SER A 179 -8.80 -2.35 9.42
N GLU A 180 -8.04 -2.86 10.39
CA GLU A 180 -7.68 -2.19 11.64
C GLU A 180 -6.37 -1.42 11.52
N ASP A 181 -5.41 -1.93 10.74
CA ASP A 181 -4.16 -1.23 10.40
C ASP A 181 -4.45 0.11 9.68
N ASP A 182 -5.48 0.14 8.82
CA ASP A 182 -6.00 1.37 8.19
C ASP A 182 -6.72 2.32 9.18
N ARG A 183 -7.06 1.88 10.39
CA ARG A 183 -7.77 2.66 11.41
C ARG A 183 -6.90 3.08 12.60
N GLU A 184 -5.73 2.47 12.79
CA GLU A 184 -4.78 2.79 13.87
C GLU A 184 -3.69 3.79 13.47
N LEU A 185 -3.76 4.38 12.26
CA LEU A 185 -3.02 5.61 11.92
C LEU A 185 -3.65 6.86 12.57
N VAL A 186 -4.08 6.74 13.82
CA VAL A 186 -4.55 7.86 14.65
C VAL A 186 -3.37 8.35 15.49
N ASP A 187 -2.66 9.34 14.93
CA ASP A 187 -2.03 10.43 15.69
C ASP A 187 -1.15 10.01 16.88
N ASN A 188 -0.06 9.29 16.60
CA ASN A 188 1.11 9.36 17.47
C ASN A 188 1.88 10.63 17.12
N GLU A 189 1.63 11.71 17.84
CA GLU A 189 2.37 12.99 17.77
C GLU A 189 3.85 12.88 18.23
N ASP A 190 4.41 11.67 18.34
CA ASP A 190 5.78 11.41 18.80
C ASP A 190 6.50 10.36 17.95
N ASP A 191 6.12 10.23 16.67
CA ASP A 191 6.92 9.49 15.69
C ASP A 191 8.09 10.39 15.28
N ASP A 192 9.20 10.27 16.01
CA ASP A 192 10.47 10.92 15.71
C ASP A 192 11.04 10.34 14.42
N TRP A 193 10.55 10.86 13.29
CA TRP A 193 10.98 10.57 11.91
C TRP A 193 12.44 10.98 11.63
N SER A 194 13.22 11.38 12.63
CA SER A 194 14.61 11.81 12.44
C SER A 194 15.60 10.68 12.11
N ASP A 195 15.18 9.40 12.25
CA ASP A 195 15.98 8.23 11.89
C ASP A 195 15.79 7.75 10.44
N TRP A 196 14.83 8.31 9.69
CA TRP A 196 14.75 8.05 8.25
C TRP A 196 15.81 8.89 7.54
N GLN A 197 17.00 8.31 7.36
CA GLN A 197 18.04 8.90 6.53
C GLN A 197 17.51 9.02 5.09
N ALA A 198 17.03 10.22 4.74
CA ALA A 198 16.76 10.61 3.38
C ALA A 198 18.02 10.30 2.57
N HIS A 199 17.93 9.34 1.65
CA HIS A 199 19.01 9.09 0.71
C HIS A 199 19.27 10.42 -0.02
N PRO A 200 20.54 10.87 -0.18
CA PRO A 200 20.82 12.15 -0.80
C PRO A 200 20.15 12.21 -2.18
N LEU A 201 19.08 13.00 -2.31
CA LEU A 201 18.42 13.22 -3.59
C LEU A 201 19.36 14.10 -4.42
N SER A 202 20.04 13.49 -5.39
CA SER A 202 20.88 14.22 -6.33
C SER A 202 20.01 15.11 -7.21
N VAL A 203 20.23 16.42 -7.18
CA VAL A 203 19.50 17.40 -7.98
C VAL A 203 20.19 17.59 -9.33
N VAL A 204 19.46 17.34 -10.43
CA VAL A 204 20.01 17.42 -11.80
C VAL A 204 19.71 18.78 -12.43
N CYS A 205 20.71 19.39 -13.06
CA CYS A 205 20.59 20.66 -13.79
C CYS A 205 19.54 20.59 -14.92
N LEU A 206 18.84 21.71 -15.19
CA LEU A 206 17.87 21.80 -16.29
C LEU A 206 18.51 21.69 -17.68
N PHE A 207 19.75 22.17 -17.82
CA PHE A 207 20.40 22.37 -19.12
C PHE A 207 21.49 21.34 -19.42
N CYS A 208 22.18 20.80 -18.41
CA CYS A 208 23.28 19.85 -18.62
C CYS A 208 23.14 18.56 -17.78
N HIS A 209 24.20 17.76 -17.68
CA HIS A 209 24.24 16.51 -16.91
C HIS A 209 24.84 16.69 -15.50
N HIS A 210 25.09 17.93 -15.06
CA HIS A 210 25.62 18.21 -13.73
C HIS A 210 24.58 17.85 -12.66
N GLN A 211 25.05 17.21 -11.60
CA GLN A 211 24.26 16.80 -10.44
C GLN A 211 24.90 17.40 -9.19
N SER A 212 24.08 17.85 -8.26
CA SER A 212 24.54 18.42 -6.99
C SER A 212 23.73 17.84 -5.83
N GLU A 213 24.34 17.80 -4.65
CA GLU A 213 23.69 17.31 -3.43
C GLU A 213 22.86 18.39 -2.72
N THR A 214 23.11 19.67 -3.04
CA THR A 214 22.39 20.80 -2.43
C THR A 214 21.78 21.73 -3.47
N MET A 215 20.68 22.39 -3.08
CA MET A 215 19.95 23.34 -3.92
C MET A 215 20.77 24.59 -4.24
N ASP A 216 21.54 25.09 -3.29
CA ASP A 216 22.37 26.27 -3.52
C ASP A 216 23.44 26.02 -4.58
N GLN A 217 24.03 24.82 -4.58
CA GLN A 217 25.00 24.41 -5.60
C GLN A 217 24.37 24.35 -6.98
N ILE A 218 23.15 23.78 -7.11
CA ILE A 218 22.51 23.70 -8.41
C ILE A 218 22.02 25.06 -8.92
N TYR A 219 21.55 25.94 -8.04
CA TYR A 219 21.18 27.32 -8.41
C TYR A 219 22.38 28.14 -8.84
N THR A 220 23.49 28.07 -8.10
CA THR A 220 24.74 28.69 -8.51
C THR A 220 25.23 28.13 -9.85
N HIS A 221 25.17 26.82 -10.04
CA HIS A 221 25.55 26.20 -11.31
C HIS A 221 24.68 26.68 -12.49
N MET A 222 23.35 26.69 -12.35
CA MET A 222 22.46 27.19 -13.41
C MET A 222 22.74 28.66 -13.74
N LYS A 223 23.06 29.47 -12.73
CA LYS A 223 23.37 30.89 -12.89
C LYS A 223 24.73 31.13 -13.56
N GLU A 224 25.77 30.47 -13.09
CA GLU A 224 27.14 30.69 -13.56
C GLU A 224 27.43 30.01 -14.90
N ALA A 225 26.99 28.77 -15.08
CA ALA A 225 27.28 27.98 -16.29
C ALA A 225 26.26 28.23 -17.42
N HIS A 226 25.01 28.54 -17.07
CA HIS A 226 23.94 28.68 -18.05
C HIS A 226 23.29 30.07 -18.09
N GLY A 227 23.66 30.99 -17.19
CA GLY A 227 23.05 32.32 -17.10
C GLY A 227 21.58 32.29 -16.66
N PHE A 228 21.10 31.15 -16.15
CA PHE A 228 19.71 30.93 -15.79
C PHE A 228 19.52 31.08 -14.28
N ASP A 229 18.78 32.11 -13.88
CA ASP A 229 18.50 32.43 -12.48
C ASP A 229 17.04 32.10 -12.15
N LEU A 230 16.81 30.86 -11.66
CA LEU A 230 15.47 30.40 -11.30
C LEU A 230 14.86 31.23 -10.16
N HIS A 231 15.68 31.64 -9.19
CA HIS A 231 15.24 32.46 -8.06
C HIS A 231 14.73 33.81 -8.55
N LYS A 232 15.48 34.46 -9.45
CA LYS A 232 15.06 35.73 -10.06
C LYS A 232 13.75 35.58 -10.85
N LEU A 233 13.59 34.53 -11.65
CA LEU A 233 12.34 34.28 -12.38
C LEU A 233 11.14 34.04 -11.45
N ARG A 234 11.35 33.31 -10.35
CA ARG A 234 10.31 33.09 -9.33
C ARG A 234 9.85 34.40 -8.72
N THR A 235 10.79 35.27 -8.34
CA THR A 235 10.47 36.57 -7.73
C THR A 235 9.81 37.52 -8.74
N GLU A 236 10.29 37.58 -9.98
CA GLU A 236 9.74 38.48 -11.01
C GLU A 236 8.33 38.08 -11.45
N LEU A 237 8.03 36.78 -11.51
CA LEU A 237 6.73 36.25 -11.95
C LEU A 237 5.79 35.88 -10.80
N ASN A 238 6.22 36.05 -9.55
CA ASN A 238 5.51 35.67 -8.33
C ASN A 238 4.90 34.25 -8.41
N LEU A 239 5.74 33.27 -8.74
CA LEU A 239 5.29 31.90 -9.02
C LEU A 239 4.97 31.12 -7.74
N ARG A 240 3.73 30.64 -7.62
CA ARG A 240 3.32 29.67 -6.59
C ARG A 240 4.00 28.32 -6.80
N PHE A 241 4.09 27.48 -5.76
CA PHE A 241 4.75 26.17 -5.84
C PHE A 241 4.38 25.36 -7.09
N TYR A 242 3.09 25.14 -7.35
CA TYR A 242 2.64 24.36 -8.51
C TYR A 242 2.98 25.00 -9.86
N GLN A 243 3.06 26.32 -9.93
CA GLN A 243 3.47 27.03 -11.14
C GLN A 243 4.98 26.85 -11.37
N GLN A 244 5.79 26.84 -10.31
CA GLN A 244 7.22 26.52 -10.38
C GLN A 244 7.44 25.09 -10.90
N VAL A 245 6.68 24.12 -10.39
CA VAL A 245 6.72 22.72 -10.86
C VAL A 245 6.41 22.63 -12.36
N LYS A 246 5.32 23.28 -12.81
CA LYS A 246 4.95 23.29 -14.24
C LYS A 246 6.02 23.94 -15.12
N LEU A 247 6.61 25.04 -14.65
CA LEU A 247 7.66 25.74 -15.39
C LEU A 247 8.92 24.87 -15.57
N VAL A 248 9.38 24.23 -14.48
CA VAL A 248 10.53 23.32 -14.51
C VAL A 248 10.27 22.14 -15.46
N ASN A 249 9.10 21.51 -15.35
CA ASN A 249 8.70 20.41 -16.23
C ASN A 249 8.56 20.86 -17.69
N PHE A 250 8.04 22.05 -17.94
CA PHE A 250 7.96 22.63 -19.28
C PHE A 250 9.35 22.76 -19.90
N ILE A 251 10.29 23.42 -19.21
CA ILE A 251 11.66 23.64 -19.71
C ILE A 251 12.34 22.29 -20.01
N ARG A 252 12.28 21.35 -19.07
CA ARG A 252 12.84 20.00 -19.24
C ARG A 252 12.24 19.28 -20.44
N ARG A 253 10.92 19.32 -20.60
CA ARG A 253 10.24 18.68 -21.72
C ARG A 253 10.60 19.30 -23.07
N GLN A 254 10.73 20.63 -23.15
CA GLN A 254 11.15 21.28 -24.40
C GLN A 254 12.58 20.91 -24.78
N ILE A 255 13.51 20.93 -23.82
CA ILE A 255 14.91 20.53 -24.03
C ILE A 255 14.99 19.05 -24.44
N HIS A 256 14.24 18.16 -23.78
CA HIS A 256 14.18 16.74 -24.13
C HIS A 256 13.62 16.49 -25.53
N GLN A 257 12.64 17.28 -25.97
CA GLN A 257 12.07 17.21 -27.33
C GLN A 257 12.91 17.93 -28.39
N SER A 258 14.12 18.38 -28.04
CA SER A 258 15.01 19.17 -28.89
C SER A 258 14.34 20.44 -29.45
N ARG A 259 13.57 21.15 -28.60
CA ARG A 259 12.90 22.40 -28.94
C ARG A 259 13.35 23.54 -28.03
N CYS A 260 13.52 24.73 -28.59
CA CYS A 260 13.74 25.92 -27.77
C CYS A 260 12.45 26.31 -27.05
N TYR A 261 12.48 26.50 -25.74
CA TYR A 261 11.29 26.91 -24.99
C TYR A 261 10.85 28.36 -25.28
N GLY A 262 11.79 29.24 -25.68
CA GLY A 262 11.51 30.65 -25.96
C GLY A 262 10.85 30.91 -27.32
N CYS A 263 11.38 30.30 -28.40
CA CYS A 263 10.90 30.53 -29.77
C CYS A 263 10.22 29.31 -30.42
N GLN A 264 10.21 28.14 -29.76
CA GLN A 264 9.61 26.89 -30.24
C GLN A 264 10.26 26.28 -31.50
N GLU A 265 11.43 26.78 -31.92
CA GLU A 265 12.22 26.18 -32.99
C GLU A 265 12.72 24.78 -32.62
N LYS A 266 12.76 23.87 -33.61
CA LYS A 266 13.20 22.48 -33.44
C LYS A 266 14.62 22.29 -33.96
N PHE A 267 15.40 21.50 -33.25
CA PHE A 267 16.79 21.20 -33.57
C PHE A 267 17.02 19.69 -33.66
N GLY A 268 18.15 19.30 -34.25
CA GLY A 268 18.50 17.89 -34.45
C GLY A 268 18.99 17.18 -33.19
N CYS A 269 19.56 17.93 -32.24
CA CYS A 269 20.04 17.38 -30.97
C CYS A 269 19.93 18.42 -29.83
N ARG A 270 20.03 17.93 -28.58
CA ARG A 270 19.98 18.74 -27.36
C ARG A 270 21.03 19.86 -27.35
N ASP A 271 22.26 19.57 -27.79
CA ASP A 271 23.36 20.55 -27.77
C ASP A 271 23.11 21.73 -28.71
N ASP A 272 22.43 21.51 -29.83
CA ASP A 272 22.04 22.57 -30.76
C ASP A 272 21.01 23.52 -30.13
N VAL A 273 20.02 22.97 -29.41
CA VAL A 273 19.04 23.76 -28.67
C VAL A 273 19.71 24.63 -27.63
N LEU A 274 20.63 24.07 -26.84
CA LEU A 274 21.33 24.80 -25.78
C LEU A 274 22.20 25.92 -26.35
N ARG A 275 22.92 25.67 -27.45
CA ARG A 275 23.69 26.70 -28.15
C ARG A 275 22.79 27.82 -28.67
N HIS A 276 21.64 27.48 -29.25
CA HIS A 276 20.66 28.46 -29.71
C HIS A 276 20.09 29.30 -28.57
N ILE A 277 19.70 28.68 -27.45
CA ILE A 277 19.13 29.39 -26.29
C ILE A 277 20.10 30.46 -25.78
N VAL A 278 21.40 30.15 -25.74
CA VAL A 278 22.44 31.10 -25.32
C VAL A 278 22.69 32.18 -26.38
N ALA A 279 22.80 31.80 -27.67
CA ALA A 279 23.10 32.72 -28.75
C ALA A 279 22.01 33.78 -28.99
N GLU A 280 20.74 33.37 -28.92
CA GLU A 280 19.58 34.26 -29.10
C GLU A 280 19.12 34.92 -27.79
N GLY A 281 19.81 34.65 -26.67
CA GLY A 281 19.45 35.22 -25.36
C GLY A 281 18.10 34.75 -24.82
N HIS A 282 17.64 33.55 -25.20
CA HIS A 282 16.39 32.96 -24.72
C HIS A 282 16.49 32.38 -23.30
N VAL A 283 17.67 32.37 -22.69
CA VAL A 283 17.94 31.79 -21.35
C VAL A 283 16.88 32.23 -20.33
N MET A 284 16.66 33.53 -20.17
CA MET A 284 15.70 34.10 -19.20
C MET A 284 14.37 34.51 -19.84
N LYS A 285 14.20 34.30 -21.15
CA LYS A 285 13.01 34.75 -21.90
C LYS A 285 12.02 33.61 -22.01
N LEU A 286 11.09 33.56 -21.06
CA LEU A 286 10.00 32.58 -21.07
C LEU A 286 8.91 32.97 -22.08
N PRO A 287 8.24 31.98 -22.70
CA PRO A 287 7.04 32.23 -23.48
C PRO A 287 5.88 32.63 -22.58
N ASP A 288 4.77 33.05 -23.19
CA ASP A 288 3.56 33.46 -22.46
C ASP A 288 3.09 32.38 -21.46
N VAL A 289 2.55 32.83 -20.32
CA VAL A 289 2.12 31.95 -19.21
C VAL A 289 1.16 30.86 -19.69
N SER A 290 0.28 31.16 -20.64
CA SER A 290 -0.64 30.19 -21.23
C SER A 290 0.06 28.99 -21.91
N THR A 291 1.32 29.15 -22.34
CA THR A 291 2.06 28.12 -23.07
C THR A 291 2.61 27.02 -22.14
N TRP A 292 3.01 27.41 -20.93
CA TRP A 292 3.68 26.51 -19.98
C TRP A 292 2.84 26.21 -18.72
N ASN A 293 1.89 27.07 -18.34
CA ASN A 293 0.99 26.82 -17.21
C ASN A 293 -0.19 25.92 -17.63
N GLN A 294 0.11 24.74 -18.17
CA GLN A 294 -0.88 23.76 -18.62
C GLN A 294 -0.92 22.55 -17.67
N PRO A 295 -2.08 21.88 -17.47
CA PRO A 295 -2.19 20.73 -16.58
C PRO A 295 -1.24 19.57 -16.93
N GLN A 296 -0.89 19.43 -18.20
CA GLN A 296 0.02 18.39 -18.68
C GLN A 296 1.45 18.47 -18.10
N TYR A 297 1.82 19.55 -17.43
CA TYR A 297 3.13 19.73 -16.79
C TYR A 297 3.10 19.54 -15.26
N TYR A 298 1.98 19.08 -14.70
CA TYR A 298 1.93 18.64 -13.30
C TYR A 298 2.76 17.38 -13.06
N PHE A 299 2.86 16.52 -14.06
CA PHE A 299 3.61 15.28 -13.95
C PHE A 299 5.10 15.53 -14.22
N PRO A 300 6.01 15.05 -13.34
CA PRO A 300 7.45 15.12 -13.55
C PRO A 300 7.86 14.60 -14.92
N THR A 301 8.75 15.33 -15.59
CA THR A 301 9.30 14.87 -16.88
C THR A 301 10.31 13.72 -16.68
N TYR A 302 10.92 13.64 -15.50
CA TYR A 302 11.85 12.59 -15.10
C TYR A 302 11.34 11.87 -13.85
N GLU A 303 11.63 10.58 -13.74
CA GLU A 303 11.38 9.82 -12.50
C GLU A 303 12.38 10.25 -11.42
N ASN A 304 11.92 10.33 -10.15
CA ASN A 304 12.73 10.72 -8.98
C ASN A 304 13.38 12.10 -9.11
N ASP A 305 12.59 13.09 -9.52
CA ASP A 305 13.07 14.45 -9.78
C ASP A 305 13.38 15.21 -8.49
N GLY A 306 14.62 15.09 -8.01
CA GLY A 306 15.10 15.74 -6.80
C GLY A 306 14.98 17.27 -6.80
N LEU A 307 14.91 17.92 -7.98
CA LEU A 307 14.70 19.37 -8.06
C LEU A 307 13.27 19.75 -7.69
N LEU A 308 12.27 18.94 -8.07
CA LEU A 308 10.86 19.23 -7.79
C LEU A 308 10.50 19.01 -6.33
N CYS A 309 11.18 18.08 -5.65
CA CYS A 309 10.96 17.76 -4.24
C CYS A 309 11.43 18.86 -3.27
N THR A 310 12.29 19.77 -3.74
CA THR A 310 12.97 20.77 -2.90
C THR A 310 12.66 22.21 -3.30
N LEU A 311 11.69 22.43 -4.21
CA LEU A 311 11.17 23.76 -4.51
C LEU A 311 10.47 24.32 -3.26
N SER A 312 10.94 25.44 -2.73
CA SER A 312 10.30 26.06 -1.56
C SER A 312 9.01 26.78 -1.96
N ASP A 313 7.98 26.65 -1.12
CA ASP A 313 6.82 27.53 -1.16
C ASP A 313 7.27 28.92 -0.67
N SER A 314 6.87 29.99 -1.36
CA SER A 314 7.13 31.36 -0.91
C SER A 314 6.02 31.88 -0.01
N ASP A 315 5.20 30.99 0.53
CA ASP A 315 3.98 31.35 1.26
C ASP A 315 4.22 31.35 2.78
N ASP A 316 5.38 31.88 3.19
CA ASP A 316 5.63 32.25 4.58
C ASP A 316 5.96 33.75 4.64
N GLU A 317 4.95 34.57 4.31
CA GLU A 317 4.65 35.85 4.96
C GLU A 317 3.32 36.40 4.41
N GLY A 318 2.37 36.62 5.32
CA GLY A 318 0.95 36.77 5.00
C GLY A 318 0.57 37.95 4.11
N SER A 319 -0.32 37.68 3.15
CA SER A 319 -1.34 38.63 2.70
C SER A 319 -2.49 37.88 2.06
N ASP A 320 -3.62 37.91 2.77
CA ASP A 320 -4.94 37.51 2.34
C ASP A 320 -5.44 38.49 1.25
N GLU A 321 -5.12 38.24 -0.03
CA GLU A 321 -5.81 38.91 -1.14
C GLU A 321 -6.11 37.96 -2.30
N THR A 322 -7.41 37.77 -2.50
CA THR A 322 -8.09 37.13 -3.61
C THR A 322 -7.72 37.74 -4.97
N ASN A 323 -7.20 36.94 -5.90
CA ASN A 323 -7.35 37.19 -7.34
C ASN A 323 -7.36 35.88 -8.15
N HIS A 324 -8.33 35.79 -9.05
CA HIS A 324 -8.93 34.58 -9.64
C HIS A 324 -8.14 33.89 -10.76
N SER A 325 -8.43 32.58 -10.90
CA SER A 325 -8.26 31.62 -12.03
C SER A 325 -7.10 30.62 -11.89
N GLU A 326 -7.26 29.31 -11.92
CA GLU A 326 -8.42 28.42 -11.99
C GLU A 326 -8.35 27.48 -10.77
N ASP A 327 -9.21 27.70 -9.78
CA ASP A 327 -9.44 26.70 -8.74
C ASP A 327 -10.12 25.51 -9.43
N VAL A 328 -9.38 24.43 -9.65
CA VAL A 328 -10.03 23.11 -9.68
C VAL A 328 -10.68 22.98 -8.31
N PRO A 329 -12.01 22.91 -8.21
CA PRO A 329 -12.64 22.77 -6.91
C PRO A 329 -12.20 21.42 -6.36
N VAL A 330 -11.25 21.46 -5.43
CA VAL A 330 -10.97 20.33 -4.57
C VAL A 330 -12.21 20.23 -3.69
N ILE A 331 -13.14 19.37 -4.10
CA ILE A 331 -14.28 19.00 -3.28
C ILE A 331 -13.69 18.13 -2.17
N ALA A 332 -13.21 18.79 -1.11
CA ALA A 332 -12.98 18.10 0.14
C ALA A 332 -14.31 17.47 0.57
N GLU A 333 -14.29 16.24 1.07
CA GLU A 333 -15.47 15.65 1.66
C GLU A 333 -16.00 16.59 2.76
N ASP A 334 -17.32 16.81 2.79
CA ASP A 334 -17.93 17.71 3.77
C ASP A 334 -17.82 17.12 5.19
N ILE A 335 -16.73 17.45 5.86
CA ILE A 335 -16.38 16.98 7.21
C ILE A 335 -17.25 17.66 8.29
N SER A 336 -18.01 18.69 7.93
CA SER A 336 -18.76 19.56 8.85
C SER A 336 -19.77 18.78 9.70
N ASN A 337 -20.30 17.69 9.15
CA ASN A 337 -21.29 16.84 9.80
C ASN A 337 -20.71 15.61 10.52
N LEU A 338 -19.39 15.40 10.56
CA LEU A 338 -18.82 14.22 11.24
C LEU A 338 -19.16 14.19 12.74
N ARG A 339 -19.18 15.35 13.42
CA ARG A 339 -19.58 15.43 14.83
C ARG A 339 -21.07 15.14 15.04
N ALA A 340 -21.93 15.58 14.12
CA ALA A 340 -23.37 15.32 14.17
C ALA A 340 -23.69 13.84 13.86
N LEU A 341 -23.04 13.26 12.85
CA LEU A 341 -23.11 11.84 12.50
C LEU A 341 -22.56 10.94 13.62
N LYS A 342 -21.50 11.37 14.31
CA LYS A 342 -20.98 10.67 15.51
C LYS A 342 -22.00 10.69 16.64
N GLN A 343 -22.70 11.81 16.87
CA GLN A 343 -23.72 11.92 17.93
C GLN A 343 -25.03 11.17 17.62
N SER A 344 -25.42 11.10 16.35
CA SER A 344 -26.62 10.37 15.89
C SER A 344 -26.34 8.90 15.55
N SER A 345 -25.07 8.46 15.63
CA SER A 345 -24.70 7.09 15.29
C SER A 345 -25.42 6.10 16.20
N VAL A 346 -25.88 5.01 15.57
CA VAL A 346 -26.58 3.89 16.23
C VAL A 346 -25.75 3.33 17.39
N LEU A 347 -24.41 3.38 17.28
CA LEU A 347 -23.47 2.96 18.32
C LEU A 347 -23.64 3.78 19.61
N ASN A 348 -23.81 5.11 19.51
CA ASN A 348 -24.01 5.96 20.68
C ASN A 348 -25.40 5.81 21.30
N GLN A 349 -26.42 5.48 20.50
CA GLN A 349 -27.75 5.13 21.02
C GLN A 349 -27.76 3.80 21.78
N LEU A 350 -26.97 2.82 21.31
CA LEU A 350 -26.78 1.52 21.98
C LEU A 350 -25.91 1.62 23.25
N LEU A 351 -24.98 2.57 23.32
CA LEU A 351 -24.18 2.81 24.53
C LEU A 351 -24.98 3.54 25.62
N LYS A 352 -25.86 4.49 25.26
CA LYS A 352 -26.75 5.17 26.22
C LYS A 352 -27.81 4.23 26.81
N SER A 353 -28.34 3.27 26.05
CA SER A 353 -29.30 2.30 26.57
C SER A 353 -28.70 1.31 27.57
N ARG A 354 -27.38 1.06 27.50
CA ARG A 354 -26.63 0.27 28.50
C ARG A 354 -26.31 1.01 29.79
N GLY A 355 -26.35 2.35 29.80
CA GLY A 355 -26.06 3.17 30.98
C GLY A 355 -27.25 3.40 31.91
N SER A 356 -28.48 3.10 31.47
CA SER A 356 -29.71 3.39 32.24
C SER A 356 -30.29 2.18 33.00
N CYS A 357 -29.59 1.04 33.00
CA CYS A 357 -29.85 -0.09 33.89
C CYS A 357 -28.73 -0.18 34.93
N ARG A 358 -28.73 0.74 35.90
CA ARG A 358 -28.11 0.57 37.21
C ARG A 358 -29.04 1.10 38.28
#